data_AF-A0A966WHA5-F1
#
_entry.id   AF-A0A966WHA5-F1
#
_cell.length_a   1.000
_cell.length_b   1.000
_cell.length_c   1.000
_cell.angle_alpha   90.00
_cell.angle_beta   90.00
_cell.angle_gamma   90.00
#
_symmetry.space_group_name_H-M   'P 1'
#
loop_
_entity.id
_entity.type
_entity.pdbx_description
1 polymer ?
#
loop_
_entity_poly.entity_id
_entity_poly.type
_entity_poly.pdbx_seq_one_letter_code
_entity_poly.pdbx_strand_id
1 'polypeptide(L)'
;MIKAPQQSLKAWGDQKWRTKSGKKSSETGERYLPEAAIKSLSPQEYAATTRAKRAGKAKGQQFVAQPKGIAKKVAPYRRLGK
;
A
#
# COMPACT_ATOMS: atom_id res chain seq x y z
N MET A 1 16.19 31.07 -7.15
CA MET A 1 15.11 30.74 -6.17
C MET A 1 14.83 29.24 -6.24
N ILE A 2 14.87 28.52 -5.12
CA ILE A 2 14.45 27.11 -5.08
C ILE A 2 12.92 27.09 -5.10
N LYS A 3 12.34 26.38 -6.07
CA LYS A 3 10.88 26.21 -6.17
C LYS A 3 10.38 25.54 -4.88
N ALA A 4 9.34 26.10 -4.26
CA ALA A 4 8.75 25.51 -3.08
C ALA A 4 8.35 24.04 -3.36
N PRO A 5 8.62 23.11 -2.43
CA PRO A 5 8.30 21.71 -2.64
C PRO A 5 6.81 21.53 -2.88
N GLN A 6 6.47 20.70 -3.85
CA GLN A 6 5.08 20.43 -4.20
C GLN A 6 4.35 19.85 -2.99
N GLN A 7 3.24 20.48 -2.58
CA GLN A 7 2.48 20.07 -1.39
C GLN A 7 2.02 18.61 -1.45
N SER A 8 1.63 18.13 -2.65
CA SER A 8 1.25 16.73 -2.88
C SER A 8 2.41 15.76 -2.65
N LEU A 9 3.63 16.11 -3.06
CA LEU A 9 4.82 15.29 -2.87
C LEU A 9 5.20 15.22 -1.38
N LYS A 10 5.09 16.35 -0.67
CA LYS A 10 5.30 16.39 0.79
C LYS A 10 4.28 15.49 1.50
N ALA A 11 2.99 15.65 1.19
CA ALA A 11 1.92 14.83 1.77
C ALA A 11 2.09 13.33 1.44
N TRP A 12 2.56 13.00 0.23
CA TRP A 12 2.87 11.63 -0.15
C TRP A 12 4.04 11.05 0.66
N GLY A 13 5.10 11.83 0.89
CA GLY A 13 6.23 11.44 1.74
C GLY A 13 5.83 11.22 3.20
N ASP A 14 4.96 12.08 3.74
CA ASP A 14 4.48 12.03 5.12
C ASP A 14 3.62 10.77 5.41
N GLN A 15 3.09 10.10 4.38
CA GLN A 15 2.32 8.85 4.51
C GLN A 15 3.14 7.62 4.90
N LYS A 16 4.47 7.70 4.84
CA LYS A 16 5.41 6.62 5.23
C LYS A 16 5.07 5.28 4.58
N TRP A 17 5.16 5.23 3.26
CA TRP A 17 4.83 4.03 2.49
C TRP A 17 5.80 2.88 2.79
N ARG A 18 5.26 1.72 3.21
CA ARG A 18 6.04 0.55 3.61
C ARG A 18 5.27 -0.76 3.46
N THR A 19 5.94 -1.88 3.74
CA THR A 19 5.29 -3.15 4.05
C THR A 19 5.15 -3.30 5.58
N LYS A 20 4.30 -4.22 6.03
CA LYS A 20 4.14 -4.49 7.47
C LYS A 20 5.44 -4.99 8.09
N SER A 21 6.15 -5.89 7.41
CA SER A 21 7.44 -6.43 7.86
C SER A 21 8.61 -5.47 7.71
N GLY A 22 8.49 -4.41 6.90
CA GLY A 22 9.61 -3.55 6.51
C GLY A 22 10.53 -4.14 5.43
N LYS A 23 10.33 -5.41 5.06
CA LYS A 23 11.07 -6.07 3.97
C LYS A 23 10.53 -5.66 2.59
N LYS A 24 11.34 -5.86 1.56
CA LYS A 24 10.94 -5.51 0.18
C LYS A 24 9.72 -6.32 -0.26
N SER A 25 8.74 -5.61 -0.83
CA SER A 25 7.49 -6.17 -1.37
C SER A 25 7.73 -7.20 -2.49
N SER A 26 8.82 -7.06 -3.25
CA SER A 26 9.25 -7.99 -4.30
C SER A 26 9.66 -9.35 -3.74
N GLU A 27 10.29 -9.38 -2.57
CA GLU A 27 10.78 -10.60 -1.92
C GLU A 27 9.64 -11.33 -1.19
N THR A 28 8.93 -10.62 -0.32
CA THR A 28 7.93 -11.25 0.57
C THR A 28 6.55 -11.43 -0.07
N GLY A 29 6.28 -10.71 -1.17
CA GLY A 29 4.95 -10.63 -1.74
C GLY A 29 3.97 -9.79 -0.92
N GLU A 30 4.40 -9.16 0.17
CA GLU A 30 3.59 -8.26 0.99
C GLU A 30 3.16 -7.01 0.22
N ARG A 31 2.01 -6.45 0.58
CA ARG A 31 1.49 -5.29 -0.13
C ARG A 31 2.11 -3.99 0.42
N TYR A 32 2.55 -3.13 -0.50
CA TYR A 32 3.12 -1.83 -0.21
C TYR A 32 1.99 -0.80 -0.04
N LEU A 33 1.85 -0.23 1.15
CA LEU A 33 0.72 0.63 1.55
C LEU A 33 1.21 1.76 2.48
N PRO A 34 0.45 2.87 2.60
CA PRO A 34 0.69 3.87 3.64
C PRO A 34 0.69 3.25 5.04
N GLU A 35 1.49 3.77 5.95
CA GLU A 35 1.58 3.23 7.32
C GLU A 35 0.22 3.24 8.04
N ALA A 36 -0.54 4.34 7.89
CA ALA A 36 -1.87 4.47 8.46
C ALA A 36 -2.86 3.41 7.92
N ALA A 37 -2.75 3.07 6.63
CA ALA A 37 -3.55 2.01 6.05
C ALA A 37 -3.20 0.65 6.66
N ILE A 38 -1.91 0.34 6.83
CA ILE A 38 -1.47 -0.92 7.45
C ILE A 38 -2.00 -1.03 8.88
N LYS A 39 -1.97 0.05 9.65
CA LYS A 39 -2.49 0.12 11.03
C LYS A 39 -4.02 -0.06 11.10
N SER A 40 -4.75 0.38 10.07
CA SER A 40 -6.21 0.22 10.01
C SER A 40 -6.69 -1.21 9.71
N LEU A 41 -5.79 -2.06 9.18
CA LEU A 41 -6.13 -3.42 8.79
C LEU A 41 -5.90 -4.40 9.94
N SER A 42 -6.87 -5.28 10.15
CA SER A 42 -6.68 -6.46 10.99
C SER A 42 -5.59 -7.37 10.40
N PRO A 43 -4.97 -8.23 11.23
CA PRO A 43 -4.02 -9.24 10.75
C PRO A 43 -4.59 -10.10 9.61
N GLN A 44 -5.87 -10.46 9.68
CA GLN A 44 -6.59 -11.28 8.71
C GLN A 44 -6.78 -10.53 7.39
N GLU A 45 -7.18 -9.27 7.43
CA GLU A 45 -7.29 -8.43 6.21
C GLU A 45 -5.93 -8.24 5.53
N TYR A 46 -4.87 -7.95 6.29
CA TYR A 46 -3.53 -7.82 5.74
C TYR A 46 -3.02 -9.13 5.10
N ALA A 47 -3.32 -10.27 5.74
CA ALA A 47 -3.00 -11.58 5.20
C ALA A 47 -3.76 -11.86 3.89
N ALA A 48 -5.06 -11.52 3.83
CA ALA A 48 -5.88 -11.71 2.63
C ALA A 48 -5.35 -10.89 1.44
N THR A 49 -4.97 -9.63 1.66
CA THR A 49 -4.44 -8.77 0.58
C THR A 49 -3.06 -9.23 0.09
N THR A 50 -2.25 -9.80 0.99
CA THR A 50 -0.95 -10.41 0.68
C THR A 50 -1.13 -11.71 -0.09
N ARG A 51 -2.08 -12.57 0.31
CA ARG A 51 -2.42 -13.81 -0.40
C ARG A 51 -2.85 -13.53 -1.83
N ALA A 52 -3.74 -12.55 -2.03
CA ALA A 52 -4.15 -12.11 -3.36
C ALA A 52 -2.94 -11.67 -4.19
N LYS A 53 -2.06 -10.82 -3.64
CA LYS A 53 -0.84 -10.36 -4.33
C LYS A 53 0.09 -11.51 -4.71
N ARG A 54 0.33 -12.46 -3.80
CA ARG A 54 1.17 -13.64 -4.07
C ARG A 54 0.58 -14.52 -5.17
N ALA A 55 -0.73 -14.75 -5.14
CA ALA A 55 -1.42 -15.53 -6.16
C ALA A 55 -1.31 -14.88 -7.55
N GLY A 56 -1.51 -13.57 -7.66
CA GLY A 56 -1.35 -12.88 -8.95
C GLY A 56 0.12 -12.80 -9.40
N LYS A 57 1.07 -12.60 -8.48
CA LYS A 57 2.51 -12.66 -8.80
C LYS A 57 2.91 -14.04 -9.36
N ALA A 58 2.43 -15.12 -8.74
CA ALA A 58 2.68 -16.48 -9.21
C ALA A 58 2.11 -16.73 -10.62
N LYS A 59 1.04 -16.03 -10.98
CA LYS A 59 0.43 -16.04 -12.32
C LYS A 59 1.11 -15.08 -13.30
N GLY A 60 2.22 -14.45 -12.94
CA GLY A 60 2.92 -13.46 -13.79
C GLY A 60 2.19 -12.13 -13.96
N GLN A 61 1.18 -11.83 -13.14
CA GLN A 61 0.44 -10.57 -13.24
C GLN A 61 1.28 -9.41 -12.70
N GLN A 62 1.50 -8.40 -13.53
CA GLN A 62 2.16 -7.15 -13.11
C GLN A 62 1.33 -6.39 -12.07
N PHE A 63 0.00 -6.44 -12.19
CA PHE A 63 -0.93 -5.75 -11.28
C PHE A 63 -1.96 -6.73 -10.74
N VAL A 64 -2.18 -6.66 -9.42
CA VAL A 64 -3.17 -7.51 -8.74
C VAL A 64 -4.08 -6.64 -7.89
N ALA A 65 -5.38 -6.71 -8.19
CA ALA A 65 -6.40 -6.00 -7.44
C ALA A 65 -6.38 -6.39 -5.95
N GLN A 66 -6.70 -5.44 -5.08
CA GLN A 66 -7.00 -5.75 -3.69
C GLN A 66 -8.41 -6.33 -3.57
N PRO A 67 -8.68 -7.21 -2.59
CA PRO A 67 -10.05 -7.61 -2.27
C PRO A 67 -10.94 -6.38 -2.06
N LYS A 68 -12.13 -6.36 -2.67
CA LYS A 68 -12.94 -5.14 -2.83
C LYS A 68 -13.23 -4.42 -1.49
N GLY A 69 -13.54 -5.16 -0.42
CA GLY A 69 -13.78 -4.57 0.91
C GLY A 69 -12.55 -3.86 1.48
N ILE A 70 -11.39 -4.52 1.40
CA ILE A 70 -10.10 -3.96 1.85
C ILE A 70 -9.70 -2.77 0.98
N ALA A 71 -9.92 -2.86 -0.33
CA ALA A 71 -9.63 -1.77 -1.26
C ALA A 71 -10.42 -0.49 -0.90
N LYS A 72 -11.69 -0.64 -0.53
CA LYS A 72 -12.54 0.48 -0.06
C LYS A 72 -12.02 1.05 1.25
N LYS A 73 -11.68 0.20 2.22
CA LYS A 73 -11.13 0.61 3.53
C LYS A 73 -9.81 1.36 3.40
N VAL A 74 -8.94 0.93 2.49
CA VAL A 74 -7.60 1.52 2.29
C VAL A 74 -7.61 2.74 1.35
N ALA A 75 -8.62 2.90 0.50
CA ALA A 75 -8.68 3.97 -0.49
C ALA A 75 -8.49 5.40 0.09
N PRO A 76 -9.13 5.77 1.22
CA PRO A 76 -8.97 7.11 1.79
C PRO A 76 -7.52 7.46 2.15
N TYR A 77 -6.78 6.51 2.72
CA TYR A 77 -5.38 6.73 3.14
C TYR A 77 -4.42 7.01 1.99
N ARG A 78 -4.78 6.61 0.76
CA ARG A 78 -3.95 6.83 -0.44
C ARG A 78 -4.27 8.12 -1.19
N ARG A 79 -5.33 8.83 -0.78
CA ARG A 79 -5.79 10.07 -1.45
C ARG A 79 -5.29 11.34 -0.79
N LEU A 80 -4.66 11.23 0.39
CA LEU A 80 -4.09 12.37 1.10
C LEU A 80 -3.04 13.07 0.21
N GLY A 81 -3.27 14.34 -0.12
CA GLY A 81 -2.37 15.13 -0.97
C GLY A 81 -2.61 15.02 -2.48
N LYS A 82 -3.72 14.43 -2.94
CA LYS A 82 -4.15 14.47 -4.34
C LYS A 82 -5.14 15.60 -4.59
#